data_AF-R2RYK4-F1
#
_entry.id   AF-R2RYK4-F1
#
_cell.length_a   1.000
_cell.length_b   1.000
_cell.length_c   1.000
_cell.angle_alpha   90.00
_cell.angle_beta   90.00
_cell.angle_gamma   90.00
#
_symmetry.space_group_name_H-M   'P 1'
#
loop_
_entity.id
_entity.type
_entity.pdbx_description
1 polymer ?
#
loop_
_entity_poly.entity_id
_entity_poly.type
_entity_poly.pdbx_seq_one_letter_code
_entity_poly.pdbx_strand_id
1 'polypeptide(L)'
;MNFEAVELRKLTFKKNALGGFRQSDVNDFLRNVADDYETYDERIRRLIEDKEKLEKELASKQNSQQRLTTQQETEKNNLLQKLQQLEAELTQLRTQKAEWDQFKQLHLEYQDISKMKRIAQQTLEAAEKAANKLLEEAERKKQDVLTAAEHQKKTLLSEAEQQTQAMRNQAEEERLQNLFNSKLEISALQKEQEDQAAELEQQRQILEHKQQELVQLKAELHNEIQTFAGMMTATRQEISQEYTDSIETLTKKNEAVRKETKIIHQPTIHVLEQEKEVM
;
A
#
# COMPACT_ATOMS: atom_id res chain seq x y z
N MET A 1 63.30 134.03 9.96
CA MET A 1 64.42 134.68 9.25
C MET A 1 65.07 135.69 10.18
N ASN A 2 66.26 136.21 9.86
CA ASN A 2 66.98 137.18 10.72
C ASN A 2 66.65 138.64 10.40
N PHE A 3 66.01 138.89 9.26
CA PHE A 3 65.51 140.19 8.80
C PHE A 3 64.21 139.99 8.03
N GLU A 4 63.31 140.95 8.10
CA GLU A 4 62.16 141.08 7.20
C GLU A 4 62.50 141.98 5.99
N ALA A 5 61.82 141.80 4.86
CA ALA A 5 62.01 142.68 3.69
C ALA A 5 61.78 144.16 4.02
N VAL A 6 60.81 144.46 4.89
CA VAL A 6 60.52 145.81 5.38
C VAL A 6 61.67 146.40 6.21
N GLU A 7 62.45 145.57 6.90
CA GLU A 7 63.63 145.99 7.66
C GLU A 7 64.81 146.26 6.72
N LEU A 8 65.02 145.40 5.72
CA LEU A 8 66.05 145.59 4.68
C LEU A 8 65.82 146.91 3.90
N ARG A 9 64.57 147.22 3.54
CA ARG A 9 64.19 148.50 2.88
C ARG A 9 64.44 149.74 3.76
N LYS A 10 64.57 149.58 5.09
CA LYS A 10 64.77 150.67 6.07
C LYS A 10 66.20 150.71 6.65
N LEU A 11 67.06 149.76 6.27
CA LEU A 11 68.38 149.61 6.85
C LEU A 11 69.28 150.79 6.46
N THR A 12 70.01 151.35 7.43
CA THR A 12 70.94 152.47 7.18
C THR A 12 72.29 152.19 7.82
N PHE A 13 73.36 152.55 7.10
CA PHE A 13 74.74 152.31 7.54
C PHE A 13 75.44 153.63 7.90
N LYS A 14 76.35 153.57 8.88
CA LYS A 14 77.20 154.72 9.26
C LYS A 14 78.16 155.04 8.10
N LYS A 15 78.28 156.32 7.75
CA LYS A 15 79.19 156.80 6.69
C LYS A 15 80.60 157.02 7.26
N ASN A 16 81.59 156.39 6.64
CA ASN A 16 83.01 156.63 6.93
C ASN A 16 83.63 157.52 5.84
N ALA A 17 84.36 158.56 6.24
CA ALA A 17 84.92 159.55 5.31
C ALA A 17 86.13 159.05 4.48
N LEU A 18 86.74 157.92 4.88
CA LEU A 18 88.00 157.41 4.35
C LEU A 18 87.83 156.25 3.34
N GLY A 19 86.60 155.82 3.06
CA GLY A 19 86.32 154.74 2.11
C GLY A 19 85.09 153.89 2.49
N GLY A 20 84.48 153.25 1.49
CA GLY A 20 83.32 152.37 1.65
C GLY A 20 82.62 152.09 0.31
N PHE A 21 81.61 151.23 0.33
CA PHE A 21 80.75 151.00 -0.83
C PHE A 21 79.90 152.23 -1.14
N ARG A 22 79.54 152.40 -2.42
CA ARG A 22 78.67 153.50 -2.86
C ARG A 22 77.26 153.30 -2.31
N GLN A 23 76.69 154.36 -1.73
CA GLN A 23 75.38 154.30 -1.08
C GLN A 23 74.25 153.97 -2.08
N SER A 24 74.34 154.42 -3.33
CA SER A 24 73.42 154.03 -4.42
C SER A 24 73.38 152.51 -4.60
N ASP A 25 74.55 151.93 -4.82
CA ASP A 25 74.73 150.54 -5.22
C ASP A 25 74.30 149.60 -4.08
N VAL A 26 74.57 149.99 -2.83
CA VAL A 26 74.10 149.27 -1.63
C VAL A 26 72.58 149.39 -1.46
N ASN A 27 71.98 150.57 -1.70
CA ASN A 27 70.54 150.75 -1.61
C ASN A 27 69.79 149.95 -2.68
N ASP A 28 70.29 149.94 -3.92
CA ASP A 28 69.67 149.19 -5.02
C ASP A 28 69.86 147.68 -4.85
N PHE A 29 71.01 147.23 -4.32
CA PHE A 29 71.19 145.85 -3.88
C PHE A 29 70.19 145.45 -2.78
N LEU A 30 70.04 146.26 -1.73
CA LEU A 30 69.09 145.99 -0.64
C LEU A 30 67.62 146.01 -1.09
N ARG A 31 67.27 146.80 -2.13
CA ARG A 31 65.95 146.74 -2.76
C ARG A 31 65.71 145.40 -3.43
N ASN A 32 66.64 144.96 -4.29
CA ASN A 32 66.53 143.66 -4.96
C ASN A 32 66.45 142.51 -3.95
N VAL A 33 67.27 142.53 -2.88
CA VAL A 33 67.23 141.51 -1.82
C VAL A 33 65.90 141.55 -1.05
N ALA A 34 65.31 142.73 -0.82
CA ALA A 34 63.99 142.84 -0.20
C ALA A 34 62.87 142.29 -1.11
N ASP A 35 62.93 142.56 -2.40
CA ASP A 35 61.99 142.04 -3.40
C ASP A 35 62.13 140.51 -3.56
N ASP A 36 63.35 139.96 -3.49
CA ASP A 36 63.63 138.53 -3.43
C ASP A 36 63.04 137.89 -2.15
N TYR A 37 63.21 138.53 -0.99
CA TYR A 37 62.63 138.06 0.28
C TYR A 37 61.10 137.99 0.21
N GLU A 38 60.44 139.03 -0.31
CA GLU A 38 58.98 139.04 -0.52
C GLU A 38 58.55 137.91 -1.48
N THR A 39 59.32 137.67 -2.54
CA THR A 39 59.10 136.56 -3.49
C THR A 39 59.26 135.19 -2.84
N TYR A 40 60.25 135.01 -1.96
CA TYR A 40 60.44 133.78 -1.20
C TYR A 40 59.31 133.54 -0.18
N ASP A 41 58.88 134.57 0.54
CA ASP A 41 57.77 134.47 1.50
C ASP A 41 56.44 134.14 0.81
N GLU A 42 56.15 134.75 -0.35
CA GLU A 42 55.01 134.35 -1.17
C GLU A 42 55.10 132.90 -1.64
N ARG A 43 56.29 132.46 -2.10
CA ARG A 43 56.49 131.08 -2.56
C ARG A 43 56.33 130.07 -1.41
N ILE A 44 56.83 130.39 -0.22
CA ILE A 44 56.68 129.56 0.98
C ILE A 44 55.19 129.49 1.38
N ARG A 45 54.46 130.62 1.38
CA ARG A 45 53.01 130.63 1.64
C ARG A 45 52.25 129.73 0.67
N ARG A 46 52.48 129.84 -0.64
CA ARG A 46 51.84 128.98 -1.65
C ARG A 46 52.16 127.49 -1.43
N LEU A 47 53.42 127.15 -1.12
CA LEU A 47 53.82 125.77 -0.82
C LEU A 47 53.16 125.21 0.44
N ILE A 48 52.94 126.02 1.47
CA ILE A 48 52.19 125.62 2.68
C ILE A 48 50.72 125.39 2.33
N GLU A 49 50.08 126.30 1.60
CA GLU A 49 48.68 126.15 1.17
C GLU A 49 48.48 124.90 0.30
N ASP A 50 49.38 124.62 -0.65
CA ASP A 50 49.28 123.47 -1.53
C ASP A 50 49.58 122.15 -0.78
N LYS A 51 50.53 122.16 0.16
CA LYS A 51 50.74 121.04 1.08
C LYS A 51 49.46 120.74 1.88
N GLU A 52 48.84 121.76 2.48
CA GLU A 52 47.60 121.57 3.24
C GLU A 52 46.44 121.04 2.37
N LYS A 53 46.31 121.51 1.11
CA LYS A 53 45.31 121.00 0.16
C LYS A 53 45.56 119.52 -0.14
N LEU A 54 46.80 119.14 -0.43
CA LEU A 54 47.18 117.75 -0.72
C LEU A 54 47.01 116.83 0.50
N GLU A 55 47.33 117.29 1.71
CA GLU A 55 47.09 116.53 2.95
C GLU A 55 45.59 116.30 3.19
N LYS A 56 44.74 117.33 2.95
CA LYS A 56 43.27 117.22 3.03
C LYS A 56 42.71 116.26 1.96
N GLU A 57 43.23 116.30 0.73
CA GLU A 57 42.83 115.39 -0.35
C GLU A 57 43.27 113.95 -0.07
N LEU A 58 44.49 113.74 0.42
CA LEU A 58 45.01 112.42 0.78
C LEU A 58 44.16 111.80 1.90
N ALA A 59 43.86 112.56 2.95
CA ALA A 59 43.00 112.12 4.05
C ALA A 59 41.58 111.78 3.58
N SER A 60 41.00 112.57 2.67
CA SER A 60 39.65 112.29 2.13
C SER A 60 39.62 111.02 1.26
N LYS A 61 40.67 110.79 0.45
CA LYS A 61 40.83 109.55 -0.34
C LYS A 61 41.04 108.33 0.54
N GLN A 62 41.92 108.41 1.55
CA GLN A 62 42.15 107.33 2.52
C GLN A 62 40.87 106.97 3.28
N ASN A 63 40.13 107.95 3.80
CA ASN A 63 38.85 107.72 4.48
C ASN A 63 37.81 107.08 3.56
N SER A 64 37.75 107.50 2.29
CA SER A 64 36.81 106.95 1.30
C SER A 64 37.18 105.50 0.92
N GLN A 65 38.48 105.23 0.74
CA GLN A 65 38.99 103.89 0.47
C GLN A 65 38.75 102.95 1.65
N GLN A 66 39.02 103.38 2.88
CA GLN A 66 38.78 102.58 4.08
C GLN A 66 37.29 102.22 4.22
N ARG A 67 36.37 103.17 3.99
CA ARG A 67 34.93 102.89 3.97
C ARG A 67 34.55 101.86 2.92
N LEU A 68 35.08 101.98 1.70
CA LEU A 68 34.82 101.01 0.62
C LEU A 68 35.36 99.62 0.97
N THR A 69 36.57 99.52 1.54
CA THR A 69 37.14 98.25 1.98
C THR A 69 36.31 97.61 3.09
N THR A 70 35.88 98.38 4.11
CA THR A 70 34.98 97.86 5.15
C THR A 70 33.65 97.38 4.57
N GLN A 71 33.05 98.12 3.63
CA GLN A 71 31.81 97.70 2.96
C GLN A 71 32.01 96.38 2.21
N GLN A 72 33.02 96.29 1.35
CA GLN A 72 33.36 95.06 0.60
C GLN A 72 33.67 93.88 1.51
N GLU A 73 34.32 94.10 2.66
CA GLU A 73 34.58 93.04 3.64
C GLU A 73 33.31 92.57 4.34
N THR A 74 32.38 93.48 4.70
CA THR A 74 31.07 93.09 5.23
C THR A 74 30.22 92.35 4.19
N GLU A 75 30.20 92.78 2.94
CA GLU A 75 29.50 92.09 1.85
C GLU A 75 30.06 90.68 1.60
N LYS A 76 31.40 90.56 1.54
CA LYS A 76 32.09 89.27 1.41
C LYS A 76 31.72 88.32 2.55
N ASN A 77 31.72 88.79 3.79
CA ASN A 77 31.39 87.98 4.95
C ASN A 77 29.92 87.54 4.95
N ASN A 78 29.00 88.43 4.57
CA ASN A 78 27.57 88.11 4.41
C ASN A 78 27.33 87.07 3.30
N LEU A 79 28.01 87.20 2.16
CA LEU A 79 27.94 86.23 1.05
C LEU A 79 28.52 84.87 1.46
N LEU A 80 29.62 84.85 2.20
CA LEU A 80 30.25 83.61 2.68
C LEU A 80 29.36 82.85 3.67
N GLN A 81 28.70 83.55 4.61
CA GLN A 81 27.69 82.95 5.48
C GLN A 81 26.50 82.38 4.69
N LYS A 82 26.02 83.10 3.66
CA LYS A 82 24.92 82.63 2.82
C LYS A 82 25.30 81.41 1.99
N LEU A 83 26.53 81.32 1.49
CA LEU A 83 27.04 80.13 0.79
C LEU A 83 27.06 78.92 1.73
N GLN A 84 27.58 79.06 2.95
CA GLN A 84 27.61 77.98 3.94
C GLN A 84 26.20 77.46 4.31
N GLN A 85 25.22 78.38 4.42
CA GLN A 85 23.82 78.00 4.64
C GLN A 85 23.24 77.19 3.46
N LEU A 86 23.48 77.64 2.22
CA LEU A 86 23.02 76.94 1.02
C LEU A 86 23.71 75.58 0.81
N GLU A 87 24.99 75.45 1.18
CA GLU A 87 25.72 74.18 1.14
C GLU A 87 25.15 73.16 2.14
N ALA A 88 24.76 73.62 3.34
CA ALA A 88 24.09 72.79 4.34
C ALA A 88 22.70 72.35 3.87
N GLU A 89 21.88 73.28 3.37
CA GLU A 89 20.53 72.99 2.83
C GLU A 89 20.60 72.01 1.64
N LEU A 90 21.53 72.22 0.71
CA LEU A 90 21.75 71.35 -0.44
C LEU A 90 22.19 69.94 -0.01
N THR A 91 23.00 69.83 1.05
CA THR A 91 23.40 68.54 1.62
C THR A 91 22.21 67.83 2.29
N GLN A 92 21.37 68.56 3.04
CA GLN A 92 20.15 68.03 3.63
C GLN A 92 19.16 67.52 2.56
N LEU A 93 18.92 68.30 1.50
CA LEU A 93 18.05 67.92 0.39
C LEU A 93 18.57 66.69 -0.38
N ARG A 94 19.90 66.55 -0.53
CA ARG A 94 20.51 65.34 -1.09
C ARG A 94 20.24 64.10 -0.24
N THR A 95 20.34 64.22 1.09
CA THR A 95 20.04 63.12 2.02
C THR A 95 18.56 62.72 1.97
N GLN A 96 17.65 63.69 2.07
CA GLN A 96 16.20 63.44 1.96
C GLN A 96 15.81 62.80 0.62
N LYS A 97 16.45 63.21 -0.49
CA LYS A 97 16.25 62.57 -1.79
C LYS A 97 16.73 61.11 -1.79
N ALA A 98 17.89 60.82 -1.20
CA ALA A 98 18.41 59.46 -1.12
C ALA A 98 17.48 58.54 -0.29
N GLU A 99 16.95 59.04 0.83
CA GLU A 99 15.93 58.33 1.64
C GLU A 99 14.65 58.07 0.83
N TRP A 100 14.19 59.04 0.05
CA TRP A 100 13.02 58.88 -0.81
C TRP A 100 13.24 57.88 -1.96
N ASP A 101 14.41 57.90 -2.60
CA ASP A 101 14.76 56.95 -3.65
C ASP A 101 14.88 55.52 -3.08
N GLN A 102 15.42 55.35 -1.86
CA GLN A 102 15.42 54.07 -1.13
C GLN A 102 14.00 53.59 -0.79
N PHE A 103 13.14 54.47 -0.25
CA PHE A 103 11.75 54.15 0.04
C PHE A 103 11.00 53.71 -1.22
N LYS A 104 11.24 54.38 -2.35
CA LYS A 104 10.66 54.02 -3.65
C LYS A 104 11.12 52.64 -4.14
N GLN A 105 12.39 52.28 -3.95
CA GLN A 105 12.91 50.95 -4.26
C GLN A 105 12.24 49.88 -3.39
N LEU A 106 12.22 50.06 -2.06
CA LEU A 106 11.55 49.16 -1.12
C LEU A 106 10.06 48.98 -1.43
N HIS A 107 9.38 50.04 -1.88
CA HIS A 107 7.97 49.95 -2.28
C HIS A 107 7.77 49.08 -3.54
N LEU A 108 8.67 49.18 -4.53
CA LEU A 108 8.64 48.33 -5.72
C LEU A 108 8.92 46.86 -5.36
N GLU A 109 9.93 46.60 -4.52
CA GLU A 109 10.23 45.26 -4.01
C GLU A 109 9.04 44.66 -3.26
N TYR A 110 8.37 45.44 -2.40
CA TYR A 110 7.18 44.99 -1.68
C TYR A 110 6.01 44.67 -2.63
N GLN A 111 5.82 45.46 -3.69
CA GLN A 111 4.82 45.15 -4.72
C GLN A 111 5.16 43.84 -5.46
N ASP A 112 6.43 43.60 -5.80
CA ASP A 112 6.84 42.39 -6.51
C ASP A 112 6.78 41.14 -5.62
N ILE A 113 7.19 41.24 -4.35
CA ILE A 113 6.97 40.18 -3.35
C ILE A 113 5.47 39.88 -3.19
N SER A 114 4.61 40.90 -3.21
CA SER A 114 3.15 40.72 -3.13
C SER A 114 2.59 40.01 -4.38
N LYS A 115 3.11 40.31 -5.58
CA LYS A 115 2.77 39.57 -6.82
C LYS A 115 3.24 38.12 -6.74
N MET A 116 4.50 37.89 -6.34
CA MET A 116 5.07 36.54 -6.18
C MET A 116 4.29 35.70 -5.18
N LYS A 117 3.91 36.27 -4.03
CA LYS A 117 3.08 35.59 -3.02
C LYS A 117 1.73 35.15 -3.61
N ARG A 118 1.08 36.03 -4.39
CA ARG A 118 -0.20 35.70 -5.05
C ARG A 118 -0.05 34.59 -6.09
N ILE A 119 1.01 34.63 -6.90
CA ILE A 119 1.32 33.59 -7.88
C ILE A 119 1.59 32.26 -7.16
N ALA A 120 2.45 32.24 -6.14
CA ALA A 120 2.77 31.05 -5.37
C ALA A 120 1.52 30.43 -4.72
N GLN A 121 0.62 31.24 -4.17
CA GLN A 121 -0.66 30.77 -3.62
C GLN A 121 -1.57 30.17 -4.72
N GLN A 122 -1.68 30.82 -5.88
CA GLN A 122 -2.45 30.28 -7.02
C GLN A 122 -1.86 28.96 -7.55
N THR A 123 -0.52 28.84 -7.59
CA THR A 123 0.17 27.60 -7.96
C THR A 123 -0.07 26.50 -6.93
N LEU A 124 -0.05 26.81 -5.63
CA LEU A 124 -0.36 25.86 -4.57
C LEU A 124 -1.82 25.37 -4.67
N GLU A 125 -2.80 26.27 -4.77
CA GLU A 125 -4.22 25.93 -4.94
C GLU A 125 -4.46 25.08 -6.21
N ALA A 126 -3.72 25.33 -7.29
CA ALA A 126 -3.79 24.52 -8.50
C ALA A 126 -3.18 23.12 -8.32
N ALA A 127 -2.04 23.03 -7.61
CA ALA A 127 -1.40 21.76 -7.29
C ALA A 127 -2.25 20.89 -6.34
N GLU A 128 -2.86 21.50 -5.31
CA GLU A 128 -3.81 20.82 -4.41
C GLU A 128 -5.03 20.29 -5.16
N LYS A 129 -5.64 21.10 -6.05
CA LYS A 129 -6.76 20.65 -6.90
C LYS A 129 -6.37 19.49 -7.82
N ALA A 130 -5.17 19.53 -8.41
CA ALA A 130 -4.67 18.45 -9.24
C ALA A 130 -4.40 17.17 -8.43
N ALA A 131 -3.80 17.29 -7.25
CA ALA A 131 -3.53 16.17 -6.35
C ALA A 131 -4.83 15.51 -5.85
N ASN A 132 -5.81 16.30 -5.41
CA ASN A 132 -7.11 15.80 -4.96
C ASN A 132 -7.85 15.08 -6.10
N LYS A 133 -7.83 15.61 -7.32
CA LYS A 133 -8.42 14.94 -8.48
C LYS A 133 -7.74 13.60 -8.78
N LEU A 134 -6.41 13.52 -8.69
CA LEU A 134 -5.67 12.27 -8.86
C LEU A 134 -5.99 11.25 -7.77
N LEU A 135 -6.20 11.69 -6.52
CA LEU A 135 -6.65 10.84 -5.42
C LEU A 135 -8.08 10.30 -5.67
N GLU A 136 -9.03 11.15 -6.06
CA GLU A 136 -10.39 10.72 -6.43
C GLU A 136 -10.40 9.72 -7.59
N GLU A 137 -9.59 9.95 -8.63
CA GLU A 137 -9.44 9.03 -9.76
C GLU A 137 -8.80 7.70 -9.35
N ALA A 138 -7.84 7.72 -8.41
CA ALA A 138 -7.22 6.51 -7.85
C ALA A 138 -8.19 5.72 -6.96
N GLU A 139 -8.99 6.39 -6.13
CA GLU A 139 -10.01 5.76 -5.29
C GLU A 139 -11.11 5.10 -6.11
N ARG A 140 -11.61 5.76 -7.17
CA ARG A 140 -12.56 5.15 -8.12
C ARG A 140 -11.99 3.90 -8.76
N LYS A 141 -10.78 3.97 -9.33
CA LYS A 141 -10.09 2.80 -9.92
C LYS A 141 -9.90 1.67 -8.90
N LYS A 142 -9.56 1.99 -7.65
CA LYS A 142 -9.47 0.99 -6.57
C LYS A 142 -10.82 0.30 -6.33
N GLN A 143 -11.91 1.06 -6.30
CA GLN A 143 -13.25 0.53 -6.10
C GLN A 143 -13.75 -0.31 -7.29
N ASP A 144 -13.46 0.11 -8.52
CA ASP A 144 -13.76 -0.67 -9.73
C ASP A 144 -13.01 -2.01 -9.74
N VAL A 145 -11.73 -2.01 -9.37
CA VAL A 145 -10.91 -3.24 -9.24
C VAL A 145 -11.43 -4.15 -8.12
N LEU A 146 -11.80 -3.59 -6.96
CA LEU A 146 -12.35 -4.37 -5.84
C LEU A 146 -13.69 -5.01 -6.22
N THR A 147 -14.62 -4.25 -6.81
CA THR A 147 -15.93 -4.79 -7.22
C THR A 147 -15.82 -5.83 -8.32
N ALA A 148 -14.90 -5.66 -9.29
CA ALA A 148 -14.59 -6.67 -10.29
C ALA A 148 -14.02 -7.96 -9.65
N ALA A 149 -13.09 -7.83 -8.70
CA ALA A 149 -12.50 -8.96 -7.99
C ALA A 149 -13.52 -9.71 -7.11
N GLU A 150 -14.44 -8.98 -6.44
CA GLU A 150 -15.54 -9.57 -5.68
C GLU A 150 -16.53 -10.30 -6.58
N HIS A 151 -16.88 -9.74 -7.74
CA HIS A 151 -17.73 -10.42 -8.72
C HIS A 151 -17.05 -11.69 -9.24
N GLN A 152 -15.78 -11.61 -9.64
CA GLN A 152 -15.02 -12.77 -10.13
C GLN A 152 -14.93 -13.87 -9.05
N LYS A 153 -14.63 -13.49 -7.79
CA LYS A 153 -14.65 -14.41 -6.66
C LYS A 153 -16.00 -15.09 -6.49
N LYS A 154 -17.11 -14.34 -6.59
CA LYS A 154 -18.47 -14.89 -6.46
C LYS A 154 -18.81 -15.85 -7.60
N THR A 155 -18.44 -15.53 -8.83
CA THR A 155 -18.59 -16.42 -9.99
C THR A 155 -17.84 -17.73 -9.78
N LEU A 156 -16.54 -17.67 -9.44
CA LEU A 156 -15.71 -18.86 -9.19
C LEU A 156 -16.24 -19.72 -8.04
N LEU A 157 -16.75 -19.11 -6.96
CA LEU A 157 -17.42 -19.83 -5.87
C LEU A 157 -18.68 -20.56 -6.35
N SER A 158 -19.54 -19.89 -7.12
CA SER A 158 -20.76 -20.50 -7.65
C SER A 158 -20.47 -21.63 -8.64
N GLU A 159 -19.45 -21.49 -9.48
CA GLU A 159 -18.98 -22.55 -10.38
C GLU A 159 -18.44 -23.76 -9.60
N ALA A 160 -17.62 -23.53 -8.57
CA ALA A 160 -17.10 -24.59 -7.72
C ALA A 160 -18.22 -25.31 -6.92
N GLU A 161 -19.22 -24.57 -6.42
CA GLU A 161 -20.41 -25.13 -5.76
C GLU A 161 -21.24 -25.98 -6.73
N GLN A 162 -21.49 -25.50 -7.95
CA GLN A 162 -22.19 -26.27 -9.00
C GLN A 162 -21.42 -27.53 -9.38
N GLN A 163 -20.10 -27.46 -9.58
CA GLN A 163 -19.26 -28.62 -9.86
C GLN A 163 -19.26 -29.63 -8.71
N THR A 164 -19.19 -29.15 -7.46
CA THR A 164 -19.27 -30.01 -6.27
C THR A 164 -20.62 -30.71 -6.17
N GLN A 165 -21.73 -30.02 -6.46
CA GLN A 165 -23.05 -30.62 -6.45
C GLN A 165 -23.24 -31.60 -7.61
N ALA A 166 -22.73 -31.30 -8.81
CA ALA A 166 -22.76 -32.22 -9.94
C ALA A 166 -22.01 -33.52 -9.64
N MET A 167 -20.80 -33.45 -9.07
CA MET A 167 -20.05 -34.64 -8.64
C MET A 167 -20.77 -35.44 -7.54
N ARG A 168 -21.44 -34.76 -6.59
CA ARG A 168 -22.27 -35.44 -5.57
C ARG A 168 -23.45 -36.18 -6.18
N ASN A 169 -24.19 -35.52 -7.08
CA ASN A 169 -25.34 -36.12 -7.77
C ASN A 169 -24.89 -37.33 -8.60
N GLN A 170 -23.78 -37.22 -9.34
CA GLN A 170 -23.21 -38.33 -10.10
C GLN A 170 -22.81 -39.50 -9.18
N ALA A 171 -22.12 -39.24 -8.08
CA ALA A 171 -21.73 -40.28 -7.12
C ALA A 171 -22.94 -40.95 -6.44
N GLU A 172 -24.04 -40.21 -6.24
CA GLU A 172 -25.31 -40.75 -5.74
C GLU A 172 -26.03 -41.60 -6.80
N GLU A 173 -26.05 -41.16 -8.07
CA GLU A 173 -26.60 -41.91 -9.20
C GLU A 173 -25.83 -43.21 -9.44
N GLU A 174 -24.49 -43.17 -9.47
CA GLU A 174 -23.63 -44.35 -9.55
C GLU A 174 -23.87 -45.31 -8.36
N ARG A 175 -24.04 -44.78 -7.14
CA ARG A 175 -24.39 -45.58 -5.96
C ARG A 175 -25.77 -46.24 -6.10
N LEU A 176 -26.78 -45.51 -6.58
CA LEU A 176 -28.13 -46.04 -6.79
C LEU A 176 -28.14 -47.11 -7.89
N GLN A 177 -27.41 -46.91 -8.98
CA GLN A 177 -27.25 -47.89 -10.04
C GLN A 177 -26.56 -49.16 -9.53
N ASN A 178 -25.49 -49.03 -8.73
CA ASN A 178 -24.81 -50.17 -8.11
C ASN A 178 -25.75 -50.93 -7.17
N LEU A 179 -26.55 -50.25 -6.33
CA LEU A 179 -27.57 -50.88 -5.48
C LEU A 179 -28.66 -51.58 -6.30
N PHE A 180 -29.09 -51.02 -7.42
CA PHE A 180 -30.06 -51.65 -8.32
C PHE A 180 -29.50 -52.92 -8.97
N ASN A 181 -28.27 -52.86 -9.48
CA ASN A 181 -27.56 -54.00 -10.04
C ASN A 181 -27.39 -55.12 -9.00
N SER A 182 -26.93 -54.80 -7.79
CA SER A 182 -26.83 -55.77 -6.68
C SER A 182 -28.18 -56.36 -6.29
N LYS A 183 -29.27 -55.59 -6.33
CA LYS A 183 -30.61 -56.11 -6.06
C LYS A 183 -31.08 -57.10 -7.13
N LEU A 184 -30.78 -56.85 -8.41
CA LEU A 184 -31.07 -57.79 -9.50
C LEU A 184 -30.27 -59.09 -9.33
N GLU A 185 -28.99 -58.99 -8.99
CA GLU A 185 -28.12 -60.15 -8.73
C GLU A 185 -28.63 -60.99 -7.54
N ILE A 186 -28.96 -60.36 -6.41
CA ILE A 186 -29.58 -61.02 -5.26
C ILE A 186 -30.90 -61.69 -5.66
N SER A 187 -31.75 -61.02 -6.44
CA SER A 187 -33.02 -61.60 -6.89
C SER A 187 -32.83 -62.79 -7.82
N ALA A 188 -31.76 -62.82 -8.63
CA ALA A 188 -31.44 -63.95 -9.49
C ALA A 188 -30.93 -65.14 -8.67
N LEU A 189 -30.02 -64.90 -7.72
CA LEU A 189 -29.50 -65.91 -6.80
C LEU A 189 -30.59 -66.49 -5.88
N GLN A 190 -31.53 -65.67 -5.42
CA GLN A 190 -32.70 -66.14 -4.67
C GLN A 190 -33.56 -67.09 -5.49
N LYS A 191 -33.85 -66.74 -6.74
CA LYS A 191 -34.60 -67.61 -7.64
C LYS A 191 -33.83 -68.93 -7.90
N GLU A 192 -32.52 -68.88 -8.12
CA GLU A 192 -31.71 -70.08 -8.30
C GLU A 192 -31.76 -70.99 -7.05
N GLN A 193 -31.73 -70.41 -5.85
CA GLN A 193 -31.92 -71.18 -4.61
C GLN A 193 -33.34 -71.77 -4.47
N GLU A 194 -34.38 -71.05 -4.89
CA GLU A 194 -35.75 -71.57 -4.93
C GLU A 194 -35.91 -72.72 -5.93
N ASP A 195 -35.34 -72.58 -7.13
CA ASP A 195 -35.34 -73.62 -8.18
C ASP A 195 -34.56 -74.87 -7.69
N GLN A 196 -33.39 -74.70 -7.07
CA GLN A 196 -32.62 -75.80 -6.45
C GLN A 196 -33.36 -76.46 -5.28
N ALA A 197 -34.05 -75.68 -4.43
CA ALA A 197 -34.83 -76.21 -3.32
C ALA A 197 -36.06 -77.01 -3.82
N ALA A 198 -36.70 -76.55 -4.90
CA ALA A 198 -37.78 -77.28 -5.55
C ALA A 198 -37.30 -78.60 -6.17
N GLU A 199 -36.12 -78.61 -6.82
CA GLU A 199 -35.51 -79.84 -7.35
C GLU A 199 -35.17 -80.83 -6.23
N LEU A 200 -34.57 -80.36 -5.12
CA LEU A 200 -34.27 -81.20 -3.96
C LEU A 200 -35.53 -81.77 -3.31
N GLU A 201 -36.60 -80.99 -3.19
CA GLU A 201 -37.89 -81.47 -2.67
C GLU A 201 -38.54 -82.49 -3.62
N GLN A 202 -38.44 -82.28 -4.94
CA GLN A 202 -38.89 -83.28 -5.92
C GLN A 202 -38.09 -84.59 -5.80
N GLN A 203 -36.77 -84.52 -5.65
CA GLN A 203 -35.93 -85.70 -5.39
C GLN A 203 -36.31 -86.38 -4.06
N ARG A 204 -36.62 -85.60 -3.01
CA ARG A 204 -37.10 -86.12 -1.72
C ARG A 204 -38.41 -86.88 -1.87
N GLN A 205 -39.37 -86.34 -2.61
CA GLN A 205 -40.67 -86.99 -2.88
C GLN A 205 -40.51 -88.28 -3.70
N ILE A 206 -39.61 -88.30 -4.69
CA ILE A 206 -39.27 -89.52 -5.45
C ILE A 206 -38.66 -90.58 -4.52
N LEU A 207 -37.72 -90.21 -3.65
CA LEU A 207 -37.14 -91.11 -2.64
C LEU A 207 -38.19 -91.64 -1.66
N GLU A 208 -39.08 -90.77 -1.17
CA GLU A 208 -40.16 -91.12 -0.25
C GLU A 208 -41.15 -92.10 -0.89
N HIS A 209 -41.52 -91.88 -2.16
CA HIS A 209 -42.33 -92.83 -2.93
C HIS A 209 -41.62 -94.16 -3.18
N LYS A 210 -40.33 -94.15 -3.57
CA LYS A 210 -39.52 -95.36 -3.73
C LYS A 210 -39.37 -96.13 -2.42
N GLN A 211 -39.30 -95.45 -1.28
CA GLN A 211 -39.27 -96.08 0.03
C GLN A 211 -40.62 -96.72 0.40
N GLN A 212 -41.75 -96.11 0.01
CA GLN A 212 -43.08 -96.72 0.14
C GLN A 212 -43.24 -97.97 -0.74
N GLU A 213 -42.81 -97.94 -2.02
CA GLU A 213 -42.77 -99.13 -2.89
C GLU A 213 -41.95 -100.25 -2.24
N LEU A 214 -40.78 -99.94 -1.67
CA LEU A 214 -39.91 -100.94 -1.02
C LEU A 214 -40.56 -101.54 0.24
N VAL A 215 -41.38 -100.77 0.96
CA VAL A 215 -42.19 -101.27 2.09
C VAL A 215 -43.34 -102.17 1.60
N GLN A 216 -44.03 -101.79 0.52
CA GLN A 216 -45.06 -102.63 -0.10
C GLN A 216 -44.49 -103.95 -0.61
N LEU A 217 -43.38 -103.90 -1.36
CA LEU A 217 -42.71 -105.10 -1.88
C LEU A 217 -42.23 -106.03 -0.75
N LYS A 218 -41.77 -105.48 0.39
CA LYS A 218 -41.47 -106.27 1.59
C LYS A 218 -42.71 -106.93 2.20
N ALA A 219 -43.86 -106.26 2.18
CA ALA A 219 -45.12 -106.83 2.67
C ALA A 219 -45.67 -107.92 1.73
N GLU A 220 -45.56 -107.72 0.41
CA GLU A 220 -45.89 -108.73 -0.61
C GLU A 220 -45.00 -109.97 -0.47
N LEU A 221 -43.68 -109.79 -0.38
CA LEU A 221 -42.74 -110.90 -0.17
C LEU A 221 -43.02 -111.63 1.16
N HIS A 222 -43.40 -110.90 2.22
CA HIS A 222 -43.80 -111.52 3.49
C HIS A 222 -45.06 -112.37 3.34
N ASN A 223 -46.09 -111.86 2.63
CA ASN A 223 -47.30 -112.62 2.30
C ASN A 223 -47.01 -113.85 1.42
N GLU A 224 -46.13 -113.75 0.43
CA GLU A 224 -45.73 -114.90 -0.39
C GLU A 224 -45.00 -115.97 0.45
N ILE A 225 -44.05 -115.56 1.30
CA ILE A 225 -43.36 -116.48 2.24
C ILE A 225 -44.37 -117.13 3.20
N GLN A 226 -45.35 -116.38 3.70
CA GLN A 226 -46.38 -116.89 4.60
C GLN A 226 -47.36 -117.84 3.89
N THR A 227 -47.69 -117.56 2.63
CA THR A 227 -48.52 -118.43 1.78
C THR A 227 -47.77 -119.71 1.42
N PHE A 228 -46.49 -119.61 1.07
CA PHE A 228 -45.61 -120.75 0.80
C PHE A 228 -45.42 -121.62 2.05
N ALA A 229 -45.23 -121.03 3.23
CA ALA A 229 -45.20 -121.74 4.49
C ALA A 229 -46.54 -122.45 4.78
N GLY A 230 -47.67 -121.82 4.46
CA GLY A 230 -49.01 -122.43 4.50
C GLY A 230 -49.12 -123.65 3.59
N MET A 231 -48.72 -123.53 2.32
CA MET A 231 -48.70 -124.65 1.37
C MET A 231 -47.79 -125.79 1.84
N MET A 232 -46.56 -125.49 2.26
CA MET A 232 -45.63 -126.48 2.82
C MET A 232 -46.20 -127.22 4.04
N THR A 233 -47.02 -126.54 4.85
CA THR A 233 -47.71 -127.15 5.99
C THR A 233 -48.84 -128.07 5.53
N ALA A 234 -49.61 -127.65 4.52
CA ALA A 234 -50.68 -128.46 3.91
C ALA A 234 -50.12 -129.73 3.23
N THR A 235 -49.07 -129.62 2.41
CA THR A 235 -48.42 -130.77 1.76
C THR A 235 -47.81 -131.73 2.80
N ARG A 236 -47.29 -131.20 3.91
CA ARG A 236 -46.83 -132.04 5.04
C ARG A 236 -47.97 -132.76 5.75
N GLN A 237 -49.17 -132.16 5.81
CA GLN A 237 -50.38 -132.83 6.28
C GLN A 237 -50.85 -133.91 5.29
N GLU A 238 -50.90 -133.64 3.98
CA GLU A 238 -51.29 -134.62 2.95
C GLU A 238 -50.39 -135.87 2.99
N ILE A 239 -49.06 -135.70 3.02
CA ILE A 239 -48.10 -136.81 3.15
C ILE A 239 -48.35 -137.60 4.45
N SER A 240 -48.68 -136.92 5.56
CA SER A 240 -48.99 -137.59 6.83
C SER A 240 -50.33 -138.34 6.76
N GLN A 241 -51.29 -137.84 6.00
CA GLN A 241 -52.59 -138.48 5.77
C GLN A 241 -52.44 -139.75 4.93
N GLU A 242 -51.71 -139.68 3.80
CA GLU A 242 -51.42 -140.84 2.94
C GLU A 242 -50.67 -141.96 3.69
N TYR A 243 -49.71 -141.60 4.55
CA TYR A 243 -49.04 -142.58 5.43
C TYR A 243 -50.01 -143.27 6.39
N THR A 244 -51.02 -142.55 6.88
CA THR A 244 -52.02 -143.10 7.82
C THR A 244 -52.98 -144.06 7.11
N ASP A 245 -53.49 -143.67 5.94
CA ASP A 245 -54.41 -144.50 5.13
C ASP A 245 -53.74 -145.77 4.58
N SER A 246 -52.45 -145.69 4.25
CA SER A 246 -51.62 -146.84 3.84
C SER A 246 -51.44 -147.87 4.97
N ILE A 247 -51.22 -147.40 6.21
CA ILE A 247 -51.14 -148.28 7.39
C ILE A 247 -52.51 -148.94 7.65
N GLU A 248 -53.61 -148.20 7.53
CA GLU A 248 -54.95 -148.74 7.80
C GLU A 248 -55.37 -149.81 6.78
N THR A 249 -55.02 -149.63 5.50
CA THR A 249 -55.28 -150.64 4.44
C THR A 249 -54.42 -151.90 4.59
N LEU A 250 -53.15 -151.79 4.99
CA LEU A 250 -52.30 -152.95 5.31
C LEU A 250 -52.81 -153.73 6.53
N THR A 251 -53.42 -153.04 7.50
CA THR A 251 -53.97 -153.66 8.71
C THR A 251 -55.22 -154.47 8.40
N LYS A 252 -56.19 -153.90 7.67
CA LYS A 252 -57.44 -154.58 7.26
C LYS A 252 -57.18 -155.83 6.40
N LYS A 253 -56.11 -155.85 5.61
CA LYS A 253 -55.74 -156.99 4.75
C LYS A 253 -55.17 -158.18 5.52
N ASN A 254 -54.55 -157.96 6.69
CA ASN A 254 -53.97 -159.02 7.53
C ASN A 254 -54.99 -159.73 8.42
N GLU A 255 -56.06 -159.07 8.84
CA GLU A 255 -57.08 -159.70 9.69
C GLU A 255 -57.98 -160.69 8.93
N ALA A 256 -58.27 -160.44 7.66
CA ALA A 256 -59.11 -161.31 6.82
C ALA A 256 -58.48 -162.71 6.61
N VAL A 257 -57.15 -162.80 6.49
CA VAL A 257 -56.42 -164.06 6.23
C VAL A 257 -56.37 -164.97 7.47
N ARG A 258 -56.63 -164.46 8.68
CA ARG A 258 -56.45 -165.19 9.94
C ARG A 258 -57.67 -166.00 10.44
N LYS A 259 -58.79 -166.03 9.71
CA LYS A 259 -60.00 -166.77 10.13
C LYS A 259 -60.23 -168.11 9.44
N GLU A 260 -59.45 -168.46 8.42
CA GLU A 260 -59.48 -169.78 7.80
C GLU A 260 -58.17 -170.55 8.06
N THR A 261 -58.31 -171.83 8.42
CA THR A 261 -57.24 -172.84 8.66
C THR A 261 -56.52 -172.85 10.02
N LYS A 262 -56.74 -173.93 10.79
CA LYS A 262 -55.87 -174.46 11.87
C LYS A 262 -54.97 -175.58 11.30
N ILE A 263 -53.73 -175.69 11.80
CA ILE A 263 -52.84 -176.90 11.91
C ILE A 263 -51.44 -176.33 12.30
N ILE A 264 -50.92 -176.50 13.52
CA ILE A 264 -50.24 -177.66 14.17
C ILE A 264 -48.73 -177.82 13.80
N HIS A 265 -47.90 -177.38 14.76
CA HIS A 265 -46.61 -177.95 15.25
C HIS A 265 -45.21 -177.64 14.63
N GLN A 266 -44.34 -177.27 15.58
CA GLN A 266 -42.90 -177.59 15.77
C GLN A 266 -41.78 -176.71 15.17
N PRO A 267 -40.58 -176.71 15.80
CA PRO A 267 -39.70 -175.52 15.87
C PRO A 267 -38.31 -175.71 15.27
N THR A 268 -37.59 -174.60 15.07
CA THR A 268 -36.11 -174.58 15.03
C THR A 268 -35.59 -173.28 15.65
N ILE A 269 -34.51 -173.38 16.42
CA ILE A 269 -33.77 -172.26 17.04
C ILE A 269 -32.57 -171.92 16.16
N HIS A 270 -32.30 -170.62 15.93
CA HIS A 270 -30.95 -170.14 15.64
C HIS A 270 -30.59 -168.93 16.52
N VAL A 271 -29.28 -168.78 16.76
CA VAL A 271 -28.63 -168.00 17.82
C VAL A 271 -27.67 -166.99 17.16
N LEU A 272 -27.12 -166.06 17.96
CA LEU A 272 -26.05 -165.09 17.67
C LEU A 272 -26.55 -163.79 17.00
N GLU A 273 -26.09 -162.57 17.33
CA GLU A 273 -25.30 -162.00 18.46
C GLU A 273 -25.56 -160.45 18.43
N GLN A 274 -25.61 -159.70 19.54
CA GLN A 274 -24.54 -158.78 20.02
C GLN A 274 -23.65 -158.19 18.88
N GLU A 275 -23.47 -156.88 18.65
CA GLU A 275 -23.08 -155.71 19.50
C GLU A 275 -23.38 -154.37 18.72
N LYS A 276 -23.22 -153.10 19.19
CA LYS A 276 -22.77 -152.45 20.45
C LYS A 276 -23.23 -150.97 20.58
N GLU A 277 -23.23 -150.46 21.83
CA GLU A 277 -22.71 -149.17 22.36
C GLU A 277 -22.62 -147.87 21.48
N VAL A 278 -23.19 -146.71 21.91
CA VAL A 278 -22.62 -145.61 22.78
C VAL A 278 -22.41 -144.31 21.95
N MET A 279 -22.75 -143.09 22.38
CA MET A 279 -23.42 -142.57 23.61
C MET A 279 -24.77 -141.92 23.28
#